data_AF-A0A957TD20-F1
#
_entry.id   AF-A0A957TD20-F1
#
_cell.length_a   1.000
_cell.length_b   1.000
_cell.length_c   1.000
_cell.angle_alpha   90.00
_cell.angle_beta   90.00
_cell.angle_gamma   90.00
#
_symmetry.space_group_name_H-M   'P 1'
#
loop_
_entity.id
_entity.type
_entity.pdbx_description
1 polymer ?
#
loop_
_entity_poly.entity_id
_entity_poly.type
_entity_poly.pdbx_seq_one_letter_code
_entity_poly.pdbx_strand_id
1 'polypeptide(L)'
;MSNLNEAIQLIRNGQKLGARRILQDLIDTEPNNIQAWFWYVETCTTTERRVEVLAECLQKNPGNQQVSKALSMMQSQLPKPDSQETAYPQSHTDAFYSSAAEEPQTNPYSEQNTDPYSAFSSYSSYEVSPETKASSSSQKQPWEMDPSEYEDNSMLSRSNSKSKPAARSYSFFDVWMTVLTVQDVKAFEDVLDDPEAGFERAFSWMAVAGLVNALVAPLFIMFNSSQFSQILNDPDFRSLLGYRQLTSTTLMIMVAMFMLVAAPIGNMLNIAITGGIQNLMSMLFGGGGNYRRTVYALASYLAPMTMITSLLAVIPVAGQCLSLPVGIYGLVLNVRALRASHSISTGAAIGAIFAPGILFFIFGCLIFFVLGGANLSS
;
A
#
# COMPACT_ATOMS: atom_id res chain seq x y z
N MET A 1 11.63 4.68 42.44
CA MET A 1 12.11 4.06 41.18
C MET A 1 11.07 4.40 40.12
N SER A 2 11.52 4.83 38.94
CA SER A 2 10.79 5.82 38.13
C SER A 2 9.41 5.36 37.64
N ASN A 3 8.38 6.15 37.98
CA ASN A 3 7.03 6.06 37.42
C ASN A 3 7.07 6.03 35.87
N LEU A 4 8.11 6.65 35.27
CA LEU A 4 8.37 6.58 33.84
C LEU A 4 8.61 5.15 33.32
N ASN A 5 9.39 4.32 34.02
CA ASN A 5 9.68 2.94 33.56
C ASN A 5 8.42 2.07 33.61
N GLU A 6 7.59 2.25 34.64
CA GLU A 6 6.29 1.58 34.75
C GLU A 6 5.37 1.96 33.58
N ALA A 7 5.26 3.26 33.28
CA ALA A 7 4.50 3.73 32.12
C ALA A 7 5.01 3.13 30.80
N ILE A 8 6.33 3.02 30.61
CA ILE A 8 6.92 2.41 29.40
C ILE A 8 6.53 0.93 29.29
N GLN A 9 6.54 0.18 30.39
CA GLN A 9 6.11 -1.22 30.37
C GLN A 9 4.63 -1.35 30.01
N LEU A 10 3.77 -0.50 30.56
CA LEU A 10 2.34 -0.46 30.22
C LEU A 10 2.12 -0.17 28.73
N ILE A 11 2.87 0.77 28.14
CA ILE A 11 2.79 1.06 26.69
C ILE A 11 3.21 -0.17 25.87
N ARG A 12 4.31 -0.84 26.24
CA ARG A 12 4.77 -2.06 25.55
C ARG A 12 3.77 -3.21 25.64
N ASN A 13 3.00 -3.27 26.72
CA ASN A 13 1.93 -4.25 26.93
C ASN A 13 0.59 -3.82 26.30
N GLY A 14 0.54 -2.71 25.55
CA GLY A 14 -0.67 -2.19 24.91
C GLY A 14 -1.64 -1.46 25.86
N GLN A 15 -1.30 -1.33 27.14
CA GLN A 15 -2.14 -0.70 28.17
C GLN A 15 -1.96 0.84 28.19
N LYS A 16 -2.24 1.49 27.06
CA LYS A 16 -2.01 2.93 26.85
C LYS A 16 -2.77 3.84 27.84
N LEU A 17 -3.97 3.43 28.26
CA LEU A 17 -4.82 4.23 29.15
C LEU A 17 -4.25 4.30 30.59
N GLY A 18 -3.71 3.19 31.09
CA GLY A 18 -3.00 3.14 32.37
C GLY A 18 -1.71 3.95 32.33
N ALA A 19 -0.91 3.76 31.28
CA ALA A 19 0.33 4.52 31.08
C ALA A 19 0.08 6.04 31.03
N ARG A 20 -1.02 6.47 30.39
CA ARG A 20 -1.39 7.89 30.28
C ARG A 20 -1.57 8.55 31.65
N ARG A 21 -2.23 7.88 32.60
CA ARG A 21 -2.44 8.43 33.95
C ARG A 21 -1.11 8.66 34.68
N ILE A 22 -0.21 7.68 34.59
CA ILE A 22 1.12 7.75 35.22
C ILE A 22 1.97 8.86 34.57
N LEU A 23 1.96 8.94 33.24
CA LEU A 23 2.70 9.97 32.51
C LEU A 23 2.16 11.38 32.76
N GLN A 24 0.85 11.53 32.92
CA GLN A 24 0.24 12.83 33.22
C GLN A 24 0.65 13.32 34.62
N ASP A 25 0.56 12.46 35.64
CA ASP A 25 1.04 12.76 36.99
C ASP A 25 2.54 13.13 37.00
N LEU A 26 3.34 12.44 36.18
CA LEU A 26 4.77 12.73 36.04
C LEU A 26 5.05 14.04 35.30
N ILE A 27 4.24 14.41 34.31
CA ILE A 27 4.33 15.69 33.61
C ILE A 27 3.92 16.86 34.53
N ASP A 28 2.92 16.64 35.37
CA ASP A 28 2.44 17.66 36.32
C ASP A 28 3.48 17.92 37.43
N THR A 29 4.18 16.87 37.88
CA THR A 29 5.25 16.96 38.89
C THR A 29 6.60 17.41 38.31
N GLU A 30 6.97 16.92 37.14
CA GLU A 30 8.24 17.20 36.45
C GLU A 30 8.00 17.72 35.02
N PRO A 31 7.51 18.96 34.83
CA PRO A 31 7.17 19.48 33.51
C PRO A 31 8.36 19.59 32.55
N ASN A 32 9.58 19.58 33.09
CA ASN A 32 10.84 19.62 32.33
C ASN A 32 11.31 18.24 31.83
N ASN A 33 10.59 17.16 32.16
CA ASN A 33 10.94 15.81 31.76
C ASN A 33 10.47 15.52 30.33
N ILE A 34 11.28 15.92 29.35
CA ILE A 34 10.98 15.80 27.91
C ILE A 34 10.67 14.36 27.50
N GLN A 35 11.34 13.38 28.11
CA GLN A 35 11.11 11.97 27.80
C GLN A 35 9.69 11.53 28.15
N ALA A 36 9.13 12.01 29.28
CA ALA A 36 7.76 11.73 29.68
C ALA A 36 6.74 12.30 28.68
N TRP A 37 6.98 13.51 28.18
CA TRP A 37 6.16 14.12 27.14
C TRP A 37 6.13 13.30 25.85
N PHE A 38 7.27 12.82 25.36
CA PHE A 38 7.31 11.98 24.15
C PHE A 38 6.56 10.65 24.34
N TRP A 39 6.70 10.01 25.51
CA TRP A 39 5.90 8.82 25.82
C TRP A 39 4.41 9.12 25.92
N TYR A 40 4.02 10.29 26.43
CA TYR A 40 2.63 10.71 26.51
C TYR A 40 2.02 10.92 25.11
N VAL A 41 2.79 11.50 24.18
CA VAL A 41 2.42 11.65 22.76
C VAL A 41 2.13 10.28 22.12
N GLU A 42 2.91 9.24 22.41
CA GLU A 42 2.65 7.88 21.88
C GLU A 42 1.35 7.24 22.39
N THR A 43 0.83 7.73 23.52
CA THR A 43 -0.49 7.31 24.02
C THR A 43 -1.65 7.99 23.29
N CYS A 44 -1.42 9.07 22.54
CA CYS A 44 -2.46 9.82 21.84
C CYS A 44 -2.92 9.08 20.57
N THR A 45 -4.22 9.07 20.33
CA THR A 45 -4.88 8.33 19.24
C THR A 45 -4.97 9.10 17.93
N THR A 46 -4.99 10.44 17.99
CA THR A 46 -5.12 11.31 16.81
C THR A 46 -3.88 12.18 16.65
N THR A 47 -3.55 12.53 15.40
CA THR A 47 -2.40 13.39 15.08
C THR A 47 -2.59 14.79 15.63
N GLU A 48 -3.82 15.30 15.63
CA GLU A 48 -4.18 16.61 16.18
C GLU A 48 -3.83 16.68 17.67
N ARG A 49 -4.19 15.65 18.45
CA ARG A 49 -3.88 15.62 19.89
C ARG A 49 -2.38 15.49 20.16
N ARG A 50 -1.64 14.77 19.29
CA ARG A 50 -0.17 14.68 19.38
C ARG A 50 0.49 16.05 19.18
N VAL A 51 0.01 16.82 18.21
CA VAL A 51 0.48 18.18 17.94
C VAL A 51 0.18 19.12 19.11
N GLU A 52 -1.04 19.06 19.67
CA GLU A 52 -1.44 19.86 20.83
C GLU A 52 -0.54 19.59 22.05
N VAL A 53 -0.30 18.31 22.38
CA VAL A 53 0.58 17.89 23.47
C VAL A 53 2.02 18.35 23.25
N LEU A 54 2.55 18.25 22.02
CA LEU A 54 3.89 18.72 21.70
C LEU A 54 3.99 20.27 21.80
N ALA A 55 2.92 20.98 21.47
CA ALA A 55 2.85 22.44 21.63
C ALA A 55 2.86 22.84 23.12
N GLU A 56 2.08 22.15 23.97
CA GLU A 56 2.12 22.34 25.43
C GLU A 56 3.50 22.03 26.01
N CYS A 57 4.15 20.95 25.55
CA CYS A 57 5.51 20.60 25.94
C CYS A 57 6.50 21.72 25.60
N LEU A 58 6.41 22.28 24.39
CA LEU A 58 7.28 23.36 23.94
C LEU A 58 7.04 24.66 24.73
N GLN A 59 5.79 24.93 25.12
CA GLN A 59 5.44 26.07 25.96
C GLN A 59 6.09 25.98 27.35
N LYS A 60 6.09 24.79 27.96
CA LYS A 60 6.72 24.55 29.26
C LYS A 60 8.25 24.44 29.17
N ASN A 61 8.78 24.05 28.00
CA ASN A 61 10.21 23.82 27.76
C ASN A 61 10.75 24.68 26.60
N PRO A 62 10.74 26.02 26.74
CA PRO A 62 11.19 26.90 25.68
C PRO A 62 12.67 26.64 25.37
N GLY A 63 13.00 26.55 24.07
CA GLY A 63 14.37 26.32 23.59
C GLY A 63 14.74 24.85 23.37
N ASN A 64 13.85 23.88 23.66
CA ASN A 64 14.10 22.49 23.34
C ASN A 64 13.97 22.22 21.83
N GLN A 65 15.11 22.04 21.15
CA GLN A 65 15.16 21.79 19.70
C GLN A 65 14.48 20.48 19.28
N GLN A 66 14.49 19.45 20.14
CA GLN A 66 13.89 18.15 19.82
C GLN A 66 12.37 18.27 19.72
N VAL A 67 11.74 18.97 20.66
CA VAL A 67 10.28 19.18 20.68
C VAL A 67 9.85 20.05 19.49
N SER A 68 10.57 21.13 19.20
CA SER A 68 10.29 22.00 18.05
C SER A 68 10.35 21.25 16.70
N LYS A 69 11.37 20.42 16.52
CA LYS A 69 11.52 19.60 15.30
C LYS A 69 10.42 18.52 15.18
N ALA A 70 10.05 17.88 16.29
CA ALA A 70 8.96 16.91 16.29
C ALA A 70 7.62 17.57 15.95
N LEU A 71 7.35 18.75 16.50
CA LEU A 71 6.14 19.53 16.24
C LEU A 71 6.03 19.92 14.76
N SER A 72 7.10 20.42 14.15
CA SER A 72 7.09 20.80 12.73
C SER A 72 6.86 19.61 11.79
N MET A 73 7.46 18.46 12.10
CA MET A 73 7.21 17.21 11.37
C MET A 73 5.75 16.79 11.45
N MET A 74 5.14 16.80 12.64
CA MET A 74 3.73 16.39 12.80
C MET A 74 2.75 17.39 12.18
N GLN A 75 3.03 18.70 12.26
CA GLN A 75 2.20 19.72 11.62
C GLN A 75 2.18 19.57 10.09
N SER A 76 3.29 19.16 9.48
CA SER A 76 3.34 18.91 8.02
C SER A 76 2.48 17.72 7.56
N GLN A 77 2.13 16.81 8.48
CA GLN A 77 1.28 15.65 8.20
C GLN A 77 -0.21 15.94 8.39
N LEU A 78 -0.57 17.03 9.05
CA LEU A 78 -1.98 17.43 9.16
C LEU A 78 -2.47 17.81 7.75
N PRO A 79 -3.63 17.29 7.32
CA PRO A 79 -4.25 17.76 6.08
C PRO A 79 -4.42 19.27 6.22
N LYS A 80 -3.88 20.03 5.26
CA LYS A 80 -4.14 21.46 5.20
C LYS A 80 -5.67 21.59 5.16
N PRO A 81 -6.30 22.36 6.06
CA PRO A 81 -7.73 22.62 5.95
C PRO A 81 -7.92 23.17 4.54
N ASP A 82 -8.57 22.37 3.69
CA ASP A 82 -8.89 22.80 2.34
C ASP A 82 -9.59 24.13 2.52
N SER A 83 -9.00 25.17 1.95
CA SER A 83 -9.66 26.44 1.77
C SER A 83 -10.91 26.13 0.95
N GLN A 84 -12.01 25.81 1.63
CA GLN A 84 -13.31 25.70 1.02
C GLN A 84 -13.65 27.11 0.57
N GLU A 85 -13.24 27.38 -0.67
CA GLU A 85 -13.83 28.33 -1.57
C GLU A 85 -15.31 27.99 -1.64
N THR A 86 -16.08 28.61 -0.74
CA THR A 86 -17.54 28.66 -0.81
C THR A 86 -17.91 29.49 -2.04
N ALA A 87 -17.77 28.90 -3.22
CA ALA A 87 -18.55 29.30 -4.39
C ALA A 87 -19.99 28.83 -4.12
N TYR A 88 -20.74 29.67 -3.41
CA TYR A 88 -22.19 29.56 -3.35
C TYR A 88 -22.73 29.57 -4.80
N PRO A 89 -23.54 28.58 -5.21
CA PRO A 89 -24.27 28.68 -6.47
C PRO A 89 -25.24 29.84 -6.35
N GLN A 90 -25.12 30.85 -7.23
CA GLN A 90 -26.15 31.86 -7.36
C GLN A 90 -27.46 31.15 -7.73
N SER A 91 -28.44 31.28 -6.86
CA SER A 91 -29.82 30.88 -7.10
C SER A 91 -30.39 31.70 -8.26
N HIS A 92 -30.54 31.07 -9.42
CA HIS A 92 -31.41 31.58 -10.48
C HIS A 92 -32.87 31.39 -10.04
N THR A 93 -33.46 32.47 -9.53
CA THR A 93 -34.91 32.63 -9.38
C THR A 93 -35.52 33.03 -10.73
N ASP A 94 -36.57 32.27 -11.07
CA ASP A 94 -37.75 32.60 -11.87
C ASP A 94 -37.65 32.89 -13.38
N ALA A 95 -38.38 32.07 -14.17
CA ALA A 95 -39.53 32.57 -14.94
C ALA A 95 -40.34 31.41 -15.58
N PHE A 96 -41.57 31.28 -15.10
CA PHE A 96 -42.70 30.63 -15.76
C PHE A 96 -43.21 31.57 -16.88
N TYR A 97 -43.19 31.16 -18.16
CA TYR A 97 -44.04 31.63 -19.29
C TYR A 97 -43.87 30.58 -20.41
N SER A 98 -44.88 29.73 -20.68
CA SER A 98 -46.03 29.93 -21.59
C SER A 98 -45.73 29.72 -23.09
N SER A 99 -46.44 28.73 -23.64
CA SER A 99 -47.09 28.73 -24.95
C SER A 99 -46.28 28.62 -26.26
N ALA A 100 -46.44 27.44 -26.88
CA ALA A 100 -46.86 27.17 -28.26
C ALA A 100 -46.10 27.73 -29.49
N ALA A 101 -45.94 26.79 -30.44
CA ALA A 101 -46.00 26.91 -31.90
C ALA A 101 -44.69 26.99 -32.71
N GLU A 102 -44.69 26.17 -33.77
CA GLU A 102 -44.02 26.28 -35.07
C GLU A 102 -42.55 25.83 -35.26
N GLU A 103 -42.43 24.62 -35.81
CA GLU A 103 -41.55 24.24 -36.95
C GLU A 103 -41.81 25.15 -38.19
N PRO A 104 -41.04 25.10 -39.33
CA PRO A 104 -39.75 24.44 -39.64
C PRO A 104 -38.79 25.31 -40.55
N GLN A 105 -37.72 24.69 -41.09
CA GLN A 105 -36.93 25.09 -42.30
C GLN A 105 -35.92 26.26 -42.13
N THR A 106 -34.75 26.38 -42.77
CA THR A 106 -34.01 25.65 -43.83
C THR A 106 -32.61 26.25 -43.99
N ASN A 107 -31.58 25.39 -44.09
CA ASN A 107 -30.55 25.41 -45.16
C ASN A 107 -29.40 26.49 -45.09
N PRO A 108 -28.41 26.51 -46.02
CA PRO A 108 -27.05 25.94 -45.83
C PRO A 108 -25.87 26.83 -46.34
N TYR A 109 -24.61 26.36 -46.18
CA TYR A 109 -23.35 26.83 -46.83
C TYR A 109 -22.94 28.29 -46.50
N SER A 110 -21.69 28.77 -46.57
CA SER A 110 -20.30 28.32 -46.65
C SER A 110 -19.51 29.64 -46.68
N GLU A 111 -18.32 29.74 -46.10
CA GLU A 111 -17.12 30.23 -46.81
C GLU A 111 -15.94 30.56 -45.87
N GLN A 112 -14.86 29.97 -46.30
CA GLN A 112 -13.46 30.07 -45.98
C GLN A 112 -12.88 31.47 -46.28
N ASN A 113 -12.17 32.08 -45.33
CA ASN A 113 -11.05 33.00 -45.60
C ASN A 113 -10.28 33.28 -44.30
N THR A 114 -9.12 32.65 -44.11
CA THR A 114 -7.76 33.22 -44.31
C THR A 114 -7.36 34.28 -43.27
N ASP A 115 -6.46 33.86 -42.37
CA ASP A 115 -5.47 34.69 -41.66
C ASP A 115 -4.57 35.45 -42.69
N PRO A 116 -3.66 36.39 -42.34
CA PRO A 116 -3.02 36.66 -41.03
C PRO A 116 -2.68 38.16 -40.76
N TYR A 117 -1.84 38.40 -39.74
CA TYR A 117 -1.16 39.64 -39.29
C TYR A 117 -1.85 40.41 -38.16
N SER A 118 -1.30 40.31 -36.93
CA SER A 118 -0.39 41.30 -36.32
C SER A 118 -1.19 42.40 -35.61
N ALA A 119 -0.84 42.98 -34.48
CA ALA A 119 0.29 42.94 -33.58
C ALA A 119 -0.15 43.75 -32.34
N PHE A 120 0.60 43.59 -31.26
CA PHE A 120 0.93 44.65 -30.31
C PHE A 120 -0.17 45.34 -29.46
N SER A 121 0.02 45.12 -28.15
CA SER A 121 -0.07 46.08 -27.05
C SER A 121 -1.38 46.85 -26.82
N SER A 122 -1.91 46.72 -25.62
CA SER A 122 -1.88 47.85 -24.68
C SER A 122 -2.24 47.40 -23.27
N TYR A 123 -1.31 47.65 -22.35
CA TYR A 123 -1.60 47.82 -20.93
C TYR A 123 -2.60 48.97 -20.79
N SER A 124 -3.74 48.75 -20.13
CA SER A 124 -4.59 49.84 -19.65
C SER A 124 -4.81 49.67 -18.15
N SER A 125 -4.14 50.58 -17.43
CA SER A 125 -4.51 51.18 -16.15
C SER A 125 -5.94 50.92 -15.69
N TYR A 126 -6.10 50.40 -14.46
CA TYR A 126 -7.37 50.46 -13.73
C TYR A 126 -7.36 51.71 -12.86
N GLU A 127 -8.31 52.59 -13.15
CA GLU A 127 -8.70 53.75 -12.34
C GLU A 127 -9.29 53.32 -10.99
N VAL A 128 -8.99 54.13 -9.98
CA VAL A 128 -9.64 54.13 -8.67
C VAL A 128 -10.70 55.23 -8.66
N SER A 129 -11.97 54.90 -8.42
CA SER A 129 -13.03 55.84 -7.98
C SER A 129 -14.38 55.13 -7.68
N PRO A 130 -15.35 55.73 -6.98
CA PRO A 130 -15.59 55.45 -5.56
C PRO A 130 -17.03 55.03 -5.21
N GLU A 131 -17.25 54.81 -3.90
CA GLU A 131 -18.52 54.87 -3.14
C GLU A 131 -19.81 54.45 -3.84
N THR A 132 -20.39 53.33 -3.39
CA THR A 132 -21.83 53.09 -3.52
C THR A 132 -22.44 52.75 -2.17
N LYS A 133 -23.52 53.46 -1.88
CA LYS A 133 -24.22 53.57 -0.60
C LYS A 133 -24.87 52.26 -0.15
N ALA A 134 -24.95 52.16 1.17
CA ALA A 134 -25.63 51.15 1.97
C ALA A 134 -27.08 50.89 1.54
N SER A 135 -27.46 49.62 1.51
CA SER A 135 -28.83 49.15 1.67
C SER A 135 -28.86 48.12 2.80
N SER A 136 -29.65 48.43 3.83
CA SER A 136 -29.83 47.65 5.04
C SER A 136 -30.66 46.39 4.78
N SER A 137 -30.06 45.22 4.94
CA SER A 137 -30.82 43.98 5.15
C SER A 137 -30.88 43.68 6.65
N SER A 138 -32.09 43.53 7.18
CA SER A 138 -32.36 43.12 8.55
C SER A 138 -31.73 41.76 8.83
N GLN A 139 -30.60 41.78 9.52
CA GLN A 139 -29.97 40.62 10.12
C GLN A 139 -30.76 40.28 11.40
N LYS A 140 -31.62 39.24 11.32
CA LYS A 140 -32.30 38.68 12.50
C LYS A 140 -31.26 38.24 13.52
N GLN A 141 -31.52 38.54 14.79
CA GLN A 141 -30.57 38.31 15.86
C GLN A 141 -30.55 36.81 16.27
N PRO A 142 -29.40 36.24 16.66
CA PRO A 142 -29.18 34.79 16.79
C PRO A 142 -30.02 34.05 17.87
N TRP A 143 -30.87 34.74 18.62
CA TRP A 143 -31.63 34.18 19.74
C TRP A 143 -33.13 34.04 19.47
N GLU A 144 -33.60 34.34 18.25
CA GLU A 144 -34.99 34.13 17.82
C GLU A 144 -35.23 32.76 17.16
N MET A 145 -34.39 31.75 17.46
CA MET A 145 -34.70 30.37 17.07
C MET A 145 -35.85 29.82 17.92
N ASP A 146 -36.91 29.35 17.24
CA ASP A 146 -38.02 28.64 17.85
C ASP A 146 -37.51 27.34 18.51
N PRO A 147 -37.73 27.11 19.82
CA PRO A 147 -37.31 25.89 20.51
C PRO A 147 -37.86 24.59 19.91
N SER A 148 -38.92 24.67 19.09
CA SER A 148 -39.52 23.52 18.42
C SER A 148 -38.81 23.10 17.13
N GLU A 149 -37.91 23.94 16.61
CA GLU A 149 -37.10 23.67 15.41
C GLU A 149 -35.67 23.19 15.77
N TYR A 150 -35.45 22.88 17.05
CA TYR A 150 -34.28 22.13 17.51
C TYR A 150 -34.44 20.65 17.11
N GLU A 151 -34.38 20.37 15.81
CA GLU A 151 -34.08 19.01 15.36
C GLU A 151 -32.82 18.56 16.08
N ASP A 152 -32.96 17.38 16.68
CA ASP A 152 -32.02 16.70 17.56
C ASP A 152 -30.70 16.39 16.83
N ASN A 153 -29.91 17.44 16.56
CA ASN A 153 -28.50 17.39 16.16
C ASN A 153 -27.61 17.03 17.36
N SER A 154 -28.17 16.23 18.27
CA SER A 154 -27.48 15.60 19.36
C SER A 154 -26.24 14.91 18.85
N MET A 155 -25.12 15.28 19.45
CA MET A 155 -23.82 14.64 19.35
C MET A 155 -23.85 13.13 19.64
N LEU A 156 -24.99 12.54 20.03
CA LEU A 156 -25.16 11.10 20.20
C LEU A 156 -25.27 10.34 18.87
N SER A 157 -25.61 10.98 17.76
CA SER A 157 -25.62 10.33 16.43
C SER A 157 -24.21 10.08 15.87
N ARG A 158 -23.16 10.70 16.43
CA ARG A 158 -21.76 10.36 16.13
C ARG A 158 -21.27 9.10 16.86
N SER A 159 -22.01 8.58 17.84
CA SER A 159 -21.62 7.36 18.58
C SER A 159 -21.85 6.05 17.80
N ASN A 160 -22.51 6.12 16.63
CA ASN A 160 -22.64 4.99 15.70
C ASN A 160 -21.51 4.88 14.67
N SER A 161 -20.43 5.66 14.79
CA SER A 161 -19.16 5.21 14.21
C SER A 161 -18.74 4.00 15.02
N LYS A 162 -19.14 2.78 14.58
CA LYS A 162 -18.63 1.51 15.10
C LYS A 162 -17.12 1.69 15.26
N SER A 163 -16.68 1.91 16.50
CA SER A 163 -15.27 2.04 16.81
C SER A 163 -14.64 0.77 16.28
N LYS A 164 -13.82 0.89 15.22
CA LYS A 164 -13.16 -0.24 14.57
C LYS A 164 -12.58 -1.08 15.72
N PRO A 165 -13.07 -2.31 15.95
CA PRO A 165 -12.69 -3.08 17.14
C PRO A 165 -11.17 -3.11 17.21
N ALA A 166 -10.61 -2.93 18.41
CA ALA A 166 -9.18 -2.82 18.62
C ALA A 166 -8.45 -3.87 17.77
N ALA A 167 -7.58 -3.41 16.87
CA ALA A 167 -7.01 -4.23 15.81
C ALA A 167 -6.37 -5.48 16.43
N ARG A 168 -6.97 -6.64 16.14
CA ARG A 168 -6.52 -7.92 16.67
C ARG A 168 -5.24 -8.29 15.93
N SER A 169 -4.16 -8.57 16.67
CA SER A 169 -2.97 -9.19 16.07
C SER A 169 -3.33 -10.61 15.66
N TYR A 170 -3.09 -10.96 14.39
CA TYR A 170 -3.35 -12.30 13.88
C TYR A 170 -2.11 -13.17 14.08
N SER A 171 -2.30 -14.46 14.37
CA SER A 171 -1.20 -15.42 14.27
C SER A 171 -0.86 -15.67 12.80
N PHE A 172 0.38 -16.06 12.51
CA PHE A 172 0.80 -16.35 11.13
C PHE A 172 -0.08 -17.41 10.45
N PHE A 173 -0.51 -18.43 11.20
CA PHE A 173 -1.36 -19.49 10.70
C PHE A 173 -2.77 -18.99 10.41
N ASP A 174 -3.32 -18.12 11.28
CA ASP A 174 -4.62 -17.49 11.04
C ASP A 174 -4.57 -16.65 9.77
N VAL A 175 -3.48 -15.90 9.54
CA VAL A 175 -3.29 -15.12 8.31
C VAL A 175 -3.28 -16.04 7.09
N TRP A 176 -2.43 -17.08 7.08
CA TRP A 176 -2.34 -17.99 5.94
C TRP A 176 -3.65 -18.70 5.67
N MET A 177 -4.30 -19.20 6.71
CA MET A 177 -5.56 -19.91 6.54
C MET A 177 -6.67 -18.99 6.07
N THR A 178 -6.78 -17.78 6.64
CA THR A 178 -7.73 -16.76 6.18
C THR A 178 -7.51 -16.41 4.72
N VAL A 179 -6.27 -16.15 4.31
CA VAL A 179 -5.93 -15.79 2.94
C VAL A 179 -6.18 -16.94 1.95
N LEU A 180 -5.92 -18.19 2.35
CA LEU A 180 -6.11 -19.37 1.50
C LEU A 180 -7.56 -19.88 1.46
N THR A 181 -8.40 -19.57 2.45
CA THR A 181 -9.81 -20.02 2.42
C THR A 181 -10.80 -18.91 2.14
N VAL A 182 -10.57 -17.71 2.68
CA VAL A 182 -11.47 -16.58 2.51
C VAL A 182 -11.11 -15.87 1.22
N GLN A 183 -11.93 -16.14 0.22
CA GLN A 183 -11.73 -15.69 -1.15
C GLN A 183 -12.14 -14.23 -1.40
N ASP A 184 -12.30 -13.42 -0.36
CA ASP A 184 -12.79 -12.05 -0.48
C ASP A 184 -11.66 -11.01 -0.35
N VAL A 185 -11.80 -9.89 -1.07
CA VAL A 185 -10.84 -8.78 -1.02
C VAL A 185 -10.85 -8.14 0.37
N LYS A 186 -12.02 -8.06 1.02
CA LYS A 186 -12.13 -7.53 2.38
C LYS A 186 -11.35 -8.34 3.41
N ALA A 187 -11.29 -9.65 3.25
CA ALA A 187 -10.49 -10.49 4.14
C ALA A 187 -8.99 -10.21 4.01
N PHE A 188 -8.52 -9.92 2.80
CA PHE A 188 -7.15 -9.43 2.62
C PHE A 188 -6.95 -8.04 3.22
N GLU A 189 -7.91 -7.13 3.08
CA GLU A 189 -7.86 -5.80 3.71
C GLU A 189 -7.78 -5.90 5.24
N ASP A 190 -8.57 -6.78 5.85
CA ASP A 190 -8.57 -7.02 7.29
C ASP A 190 -7.22 -7.59 7.77
N VAL A 191 -6.64 -8.53 7.02
CA VAL A 191 -5.30 -9.09 7.29
C VAL A 191 -4.20 -8.03 7.11
N LEU A 192 -4.36 -7.13 6.15
CA LEU A 192 -3.41 -6.04 5.88
C LEU A 192 -3.45 -4.93 6.92
N ASP A 193 -4.55 -4.83 7.66
CA ASP A 193 -4.75 -3.88 8.75
C ASP A 193 -4.24 -4.42 10.11
N ASP A 194 -3.62 -5.61 10.13
CA ASP A 194 -2.90 -6.14 11.30
C ASP A 194 -1.78 -5.18 11.72
N PRO A 195 -1.70 -4.74 13.00
CA PRO A 195 -0.63 -3.86 13.47
C PRO A 195 0.79 -4.43 13.28
N GLU A 196 0.91 -5.75 13.20
CA GLU A 196 2.19 -6.44 12.95
C GLU A 196 2.45 -6.66 11.46
N ALA A 197 1.56 -6.22 10.56
CA ALA A 197 1.77 -6.32 9.12
C ALA A 197 3.01 -5.52 8.68
N GLY A 198 4.00 -6.20 8.11
CA GLY A 198 5.23 -5.56 7.69
C GLY A 198 6.26 -6.48 7.07
N PHE A 199 7.38 -5.87 6.69
CA PHE A 199 8.50 -6.56 6.05
C PHE A 199 9.08 -7.68 6.90
N GLU A 200 9.20 -7.47 8.22
CA GLU A 200 9.78 -8.47 9.13
C GLU A 200 9.00 -9.79 9.07
N ARG A 201 7.67 -9.73 9.23
CA ARG A 201 6.80 -10.91 9.10
C ARG A 201 6.88 -11.49 7.69
N ALA A 202 6.73 -10.68 6.65
CA ALA A 202 6.75 -11.13 5.26
C ALA A 202 8.03 -11.90 4.90
N PHE A 203 9.20 -11.33 5.24
CA PHE A 203 10.49 -11.97 4.98
C PHE A 203 10.72 -13.21 5.84
N SER A 204 10.27 -13.21 7.10
CA SER A 204 10.36 -14.41 7.95
C SER A 204 9.58 -15.59 7.34
N TRP A 205 8.38 -15.35 6.81
CA TRP A 205 7.57 -16.38 6.17
C TRP A 205 8.22 -16.92 4.90
N MET A 206 8.77 -16.03 4.07
CA MET A 206 9.47 -16.44 2.84
C MET A 206 10.77 -17.19 3.12
N ALA A 207 11.49 -16.83 4.19
CA ALA A 207 12.67 -17.56 4.64
C ALA A 207 12.31 -18.99 5.09
N VAL A 208 11.24 -19.15 5.88
CA VAL A 208 10.74 -20.48 6.29
C VAL A 208 10.29 -21.29 5.08
N ALA A 209 9.56 -20.69 4.14
CA ALA A 209 9.16 -21.35 2.89
C ALA A 209 10.38 -21.78 2.06
N GLY A 210 11.43 -20.96 2.01
CA GLY A 210 12.69 -21.30 1.36
C GLY A 210 13.42 -22.46 2.02
N LEU A 211 13.38 -22.54 3.35
CA LEU A 211 13.96 -23.65 4.09
C LEU A 211 13.22 -24.96 3.83
N VAL A 212 11.88 -24.93 3.82
CA VAL A 212 11.06 -26.09 3.45
C VAL A 212 11.40 -26.55 2.03
N ASN A 213 11.49 -25.61 1.08
CA ASN A 213 11.86 -25.92 -0.29
C ASN A 213 13.27 -26.53 -0.40
N ALA A 214 14.25 -26.01 0.37
CA ALA A 214 15.61 -26.55 0.39
C ALA A 214 15.67 -28.01 0.90
N LEU A 215 14.85 -28.34 1.90
CA LEU A 215 14.77 -29.70 2.44
C LEU A 215 14.10 -30.68 1.46
N VAL A 216 13.16 -30.18 0.67
CA VAL A 216 12.41 -30.99 -0.30
C VAL A 216 13.20 -31.21 -1.60
N ALA A 217 14.04 -30.25 -2.01
CA ALA A 217 14.77 -30.30 -3.28
C ALA A 217 15.63 -31.57 -3.50
N PRO A 218 16.40 -32.09 -2.52
CA PRO A 218 17.15 -33.33 -2.70
C PRO A 218 16.25 -34.55 -2.94
N LEU A 219 15.09 -34.61 -2.28
CA LEU A 219 14.09 -35.65 -2.50
C LEU A 219 13.53 -35.55 -3.92
N PHE A 220 13.21 -34.33 -4.37
CA PHE A 220 12.77 -34.10 -5.74
C PHE A 220 13.79 -34.60 -6.76
N ILE A 221 15.07 -34.28 -6.59
CA ILE A 221 16.14 -34.75 -7.50
C ILE A 221 16.26 -36.28 -7.44
N MET A 222 16.11 -36.89 -6.27
CA MET A 222 16.15 -38.35 -6.10
C MET A 222 15.02 -39.05 -6.87
N PHE A 223 13.79 -38.53 -6.81
CA PHE A 223 12.64 -39.09 -7.53
C PHE A 223 12.63 -38.73 -9.02
N ASN A 224 13.25 -37.62 -9.41
CA ASN A 224 13.34 -37.13 -10.81
C ASN A 224 14.76 -37.27 -11.36
N SER A 225 15.42 -38.39 -11.04
CA SER A 225 16.83 -38.63 -11.36
C SER A 225 17.14 -38.64 -12.86
N SER A 226 16.14 -38.88 -13.72
CA SER A 226 16.30 -38.87 -15.18
C SER A 226 16.82 -37.51 -15.68
N GLN A 227 16.25 -36.40 -15.20
CA GLN A 227 16.69 -35.06 -15.58
C GLN A 227 18.08 -34.75 -15.02
N PHE A 228 18.33 -35.13 -13.76
CA PHE A 228 19.61 -34.87 -13.12
C PHE A 228 20.76 -35.64 -13.76
N SER A 229 20.51 -36.89 -14.16
CA SER A 229 21.51 -37.70 -14.87
C SER A 229 21.95 -37.08 -16.19
N GLN A 230 21.07 -36.36 -16.90
CA GLN A 230 21.44 -35.67 -18.13
C GLN A 230 22.45 -34.55 -17.86
N ILE A 231 22.21 -33.76 -16.81
CA ILE A 231 23.11 -32.68 -16.39
C ILE A 231 24.48 -33.24 -15.95
N LEU A 232 24.49 -34.34 -15.21
CA LEU A 232 25.74 -34.98 -14.77
C LEU A 232 26.56 -35.59 -15.90
N ASN A 233 25.91 -35.96 -16.99
CA ASN A 233 26.57 -36.53 -18.16
C ASN A 233 27.07 -35.46 -19.14
N ASP A 234 26.78 -34.18 -18.90
CA ASP A 234 27.26 -33.07 -19.72
C ASP A 234 28.79 -32.91 -19.58
N PRO A 235 29.57 -32.97 -20.68
CA PRO A 235 31.03 -32.88 -20.64
C PRO A 235 31.53 -31.53 -20.10
N ASP A 236 30.83 -30.43 -20.37
CA ASP A 236 31.23 -29.10 -19.91
C ASP A 236 31.03 -28.97 -18.41
N PHE A 237 29.90 -29.49 -17.90
CA PHE A 237 29.65 -29.53 -16.46
C PHE A 237 30.68 -30.38 -15.71
N ARG A 238 31.04 -31.53 -16.29
CA ARG A 238 32.11 -32.39 -15.75
C ARG A 238 33.48 -31.71 -15.79
N SER A 239 33.76 -30.89 -16.80
CA SER A 239 35.01 -30.12 -16.92
C SER A 239 35.09 -28.99 -15.89
N LEU A 240 33.97 -28.30 -15.63
CA LEU A 240 33.86 -27.20 -14.66
C LEU A 240 34.09 -27.66 -13.22
N LEU A 241 33.64 -28.86 -12.87
CA LEU A 241 33.88 -29.44 -11.54
C LEU A 241 35.30 -30.01 -11.38
N GLY A 242 36.13 -29.97 -12.43
CA GLY A 242 37.59 -30.08 -12.40
C GLY A 242 38.19 -31.42 -11.96
N TYR A 243 37.44 -32.36 -11.35
CA TYR A 243 38.08 -33.50 -10.69
C TYR A 243 37.23 -34.78 -10.57
N ARG A 244 37.98 -35.89 -10.62
CA ARG A 244 37.73 -37.28 -10.16
C ARG A 244 36.32 -37.61 -9.69
N GLN A 245 35.69 -38.59 -10.35
CA GLN A 245 34.63 -39.48 -9.86
C GLN A 245 33.92 -39.06 -8.56
N LEU A 246 33.37 -37.84 -8.48
CA LEU A 246 32.48 -37.49 -7.39
C LEU A 246 31.27 -38.40 -7.55
N THR A 247 31.15 -39.36 -6.64
CA THR A 247 29.99 -40.24 -6.59
C THR A 247 28.74 -39.36 -6.55
N SER A 248 27.71 -39.71 -7.33
CA SER A 248 26.46 -38.94 -7.41
C SER A 248 25.94 -38.49 -6.03
N THR A 249 26.06 -39.36 -5.02
CA THR A 249 25.72 -39.09 -3.62
C THR A 249 26.45 -37.89 -3.01
N THR A 250 27.74 -37.73 -3.26
CA THR A 250 28.55 -36.64 -2.69
C THR A 250 28.09 -35.30 -3.25
N LEU A 251 27.83 -35.24 -4.56
CA LEU A 251 27.31 -34.05 -5.19
C LEU A 251 25.92 -33.69 -4.66
N MET A 252 25.04 -34.67 -4.47
CA MET A 252 23.71 -34.47 -3.91
C MET A 252 23.76 -33.84 -2.51
N ILE A 253 24.68 -34.31 -1.66
CA ILE A 253 24.89 -33.74 -0.32
C ILE A 253 25.39 -32.30 -0.42
N MET A 254 26.36 -32.02 -1.30
CA MET A 254 26.86 -30.65 -1.49
C MET A 254 25.76 -29.70 -1.98
N VAL A 255 24.97 -30.12 -2.97
CA VAL A 255 23.84 -29.34 -3.48
C VAL A 255 22.79 -29.12 -2.40
N ALA A 256 22.47 -30.15 -1.60
CA ALA A 256 21.53 -30.03 -0.49
C ALA A 256 22.00 -29.00 0.55
N MET A 257 23.28 -29.06 0.95
CA MET A 257 23.86 -28.10 1.91
C MET A 257 23.90 -26.67 1.34
N PHE A 258 24.24 -26.52 0.06
CA PHE A 258 24.21 -25.22 -0.60
C PHE A 258 22.78 -24.65 -0.66
N MET A 259 21.80 -25.45 -1.06
CA MET A 259 20.40 -25.04 -1.14
C MET A 259 19.81 -24.66 0.21
N LEU A 260 20.27 -25.28 1.30
CA LEU A 260 19.84 -24.94 2.66
C LEU A 260 20.14 -23.48 3.03
N VAL A 261 21.20 -22.90 2.47
CA VAL A 261 21.57 -21.49 2.66
C VAL A 261 21.01 -20.61 1.53
N ALA A 262 21.15 -21.06 0.28
CA ALA A 262 20.81 -20.26 -0.88
C ALA A 262 19.30 -20.07 -1.05
N ALA A 263 18.47 -21.08 -0.76
CA ALA A 263 17.03 -21.01 -1.05
C ALA A 263 16.27 -20.01 -0.16
N PRO A 264 16.48 -19.91 1.17
CA PRO A 264 15.87 -18.87 1.98
C PRO A 264 16.22 -17.45 1.49
N ILE A 265 17.50 -17.21 1.18
CA ILE A 265 17.99 -15.92 0.67
C ILE A 265 17.35 -15.62 -0.69
N GLY A 266 17.37 -16.60 -1.59
CA GLY A 266 16.76 -16.49 -2.91
C GLY A 266 15.27 -16.15 -2.84
N ASN A 267 14.52 -16.80 -1.95
CA ASN A 267 13.09 -16.51 -1.76
C ASN A 267 12.83 -15.10 -1.20
N MET A 268 13.65 -14.63 -0.26
CA MET A 268 13.56 -13.26 0.27
C MET A 268 13.87 -12.21 -0.80
N LEU A 269 14.90 -12.44 -1.62
CA LEU A 269 15.22 -11.56 -2.75
C LEU A 269 14.11 -11.59 -3.81
N ASN A 270 13.59 -12.77 -4.12
CA ASN A 270 12.52 -12.94 -5.10
C ASN A 270 11.25 -12.17 -4.70
N ILE A 271 10.82 -12.25 -3.43
CA ILE A 271 9.64 -11.50 -2.97
C ILE A 271 9.89 -10.00 -2.95
N ALA A 272 11.11 -9.55 -2.60
CA ALA A 272 11.45 -8.14 -2.62
C ALA A 272 11.40 -7.56 -4.04
N ILE A 273 11.99 -8.27 -5.01
CA ILE A 273 12.01 -7.86 -6.41
C ILE A 273 10.59 -7.90 -6.99
N THR A 274 9.88 -9.02 -6.82
CA THR A 274 8.54 -9.21 -7.38
C THR A 274 7.56 -8.23 -6.76
N GLY A 275 7.58 -8.05 -5.44
CA GLY A 275 6.75 -7.06 -4.76
C GLY A 275 7.07 -5.63 -5.19
N GLY A 276 8.33 -5.33 -5.49
CA GLY A 276 8.75 -4.00 -5.94
C GLY A 276 8.24 -3.71 -7.36
N ILE A 277 8.42 -4.67 -8.26
CA ILE A 277 7.89 -4.61 -9.63
C ILE A 277 6.38 -4.47 -9.61
N GLN A 278 5.67 -5.31 -8.85
CA GLN A 278 4.21 -5.26 -8.79
C GLN A 278 3.68 -3.98 -8.15
N ASN A 279 4.35 -3.45 -7.12
CA ASN A 279 4.02 -2.14 -6.54
C ASN A 279 4.22 -0.99 -7.54
N LEU A 280 5.29 -1.04 -8.35
CA LEU A 280 5.51 -0.04 -9.40
C LEU A 280 4.42 -0.14 -10.48
N MET A 281 4.11 -1.36 -10.92
CA MET A 281 3.08 -1.58 -11.94
C MET A 281 1.70 -1.16 -11.45
N SER A 282 1.32 -1.50 -10.22
CA SER A 282 0.03 -1.08 -9.66
C SER A 282 -0.07 0.44 -9.50
N MET A 283 1.02 1.15 -9.18
CA MET A 283 1.07 2.62 -9.18
C MET A 283 0.82 3.19 -10.58
N LEU A 284 1.35 2.58 -11.64
CA LEU A 284 1.08 2.99 -13.03
C LEU A 284 -0.40 2.85 -13.41
N PHE A 285 -1.12 1.91 -12.79
CA PHE A 285 -2.57 1.75 -12.95
C PHE A 285 -3.40 2.56 -11.94
N GLY A 286 -2.82 3.57 -11.28
CA GLY A 286 -3.52 4.47 -10.36
C GLY A 286 -3.71 3.95 -8.94
N GLY A 287 -2.96 2.91 -8.54
CA GLY A 287 -3.02 2.35 -7.19
C GLY A 287 -2.33 3.21 -6.13
N GLY A 288 -3.00 3.42 -4.99
CA GLY A 288 -2.49 4.24 -3.87
C GLY A 288 -1.74 3.47 -2.78
N GLY A 289 -1.54 2.16 -2.96
CA GLY A 289 -0.85 1.30 -1.99
C GLY A 289 0.64 1.61 -1.83
N ASN A 290 1.21 1.13 -0.73
CA ASN A 290 2.64 1.25 -0.45
C ASN A 290 3.35 -0.10 -0.57
N TYR A 291 4.65 -0.06 -0.87
CA TYR A 291 5.48 -1.24 -1.08
C TYR A 291 5.45 -2.23 0.11
N ARG A 292 5.37 -1.72 1.35
CA ARG A 292 5.27 -2.54 2.56
C ARG A 292 4.00 -3.39 2.58
N ARG A 293 2.84 -2.79 2.27
CA ARG A 293 1.53 -3.46 2.21
C ARG A 293 1.52 -4.49 1.08
N THR A 294 2.11 -4.16 -0.07
CA THR A 294 2.22 -5.08 -1.22
C THR A 294 3.06 -6.31 -0.90
N VAL A 295 4.28 -6.14 -0.38
CA VAL A 295 5.16 -7.27 -0.03
C VAL A 295 4.53 -8.17 1.03
N TYR A 296 3.87 -7.60 2.04
CA TYR A 296 3.17 -8.39 3.05
C TYR A 296 1.96 -9.14 2.48
N ALA A 297 1.15 -8.48 1.64
CA ALA A 297 0.01 -9.11 0.96
C ALA A 297 0.43 -10.27 0.04
N LEU A 298 1.58 -10.15 -0.63
CA LEU A 298 2.10 -11.20 -1.48
C LEU A 298 2.67 -12.35 -0.67
N ALA A 299 3.47 -12.06 0.37
CA ALA A 299 4.06 -13.08 1.22
C ALA A 299 3.01 -13.91 1.98
N SER A 300 1.86 -13.32 2.34
CA SER A 300 0.81 -14.01 3.09
C SER A 300 0.20 -15.21 2.37
N TYR A 301 0.17 -15.19 1.03
CA TYR A 301 -0.25 -16.35 0.23
C TYR A 301 0.93 -17.10 -0.41
N LEU A 302 1.99 -16.39 -0.84
CA LEU A 302 3.12 -17.03 -1.51
C LEU A 302 3.87 -17.99 -0.60
N ALA A 303 4.12 -17.63 0.66
CA ALA A 303 4.84 -18.50 1.58
C ALA A 303 4.17 -19.88 1.74
N PRO A 304 2.88 -19.99 2.14
CA PRO A 304 2.24 -21.29 2.26
C PRO A 304 2.03 -21.97 0.90
N MET A 305 1.80 -21.22 -0.19
CA MET A 305 1.71 -21.81 -1.53
C MET A 305 3.03 -22.44 -1.98
N THR A 306 4.17 -21.81 -1.71
CA THR A 306 5.50 -22.37 -1.99
C THR A 306 5.75 -23.65 -1.19
N MET A 307 5.30 -23.69 0.08
CA MET A 307 5.39 -24.91 0.87
C MET A 307 4.55 -26.03 0.25
N ILE A 308 3.29 -25.76 -0.10
CA ILE A 308 2.39 -26.75 -0.72
C ILE A 308 2.94 -27.23 -2.07
N THR A 309 3.39 -26.32 -2.94
CA THR A 309 3.91 -26.68 -4.26
C THR A 309 5.22 -27.47 -4.15
N SER A 310 6.09 -27.15 -3.19
CA SER A 310 7.31 -27.94 -2.96
C SER A 310 6.97 -29.39 -2.59
N LEU A 311 5.99 -29.61 -1.71
CA LEU A 311 5.55 -30.95 -1.32
C LEU A 311 4.89 -31.69 -2.48
N LEU A 312 4.07 -31.01 -3.27
CA LEU A 312 3.44 -31.60 -4.46
C LEU A 312 4.48 -32.00 -5.50
N ALA A 313 5.56 -31.24 -5.66
CA ALA A 313 6.60 -31.53 -6.64
C ALA A 313 7.30 -32.88 -6.39
N VAL A 314 7.34 -33.35 -5.15
CA VAL A 314 7.90 -34.67 -4.79
C VAL A 314 7.12 -35.81 -5.46
N ILE A 315 5.84 -35.61 -5.79
CA ILE A 315 4.98 -36.63 -6.39
C ILE A 315 5.04 -36.48 -7.92
N PRO A 316 5.72 -37.37 -8.67
CA PRO A 316 6.08 -37.11 -10.07
C PRO A 316 4.87 -36.91 -10.99
N VAL A 317 3.84 -37.74 -10.86
CA VAL A 317 2.65 -37.69 -11.75
C VAL A 317 1.57 -36.80 -11.15
N ALA A 318 1.16 -37.06 -9.90
CA ALA A 318 0.07 -36.29 -9.29
C ALA A 318 0.44 -34.83 -9.04
N GLY A 319 1.71 -34.55 -8.71
CA GLY A 319 2.21 -33.19 -8.52
C GLY A 319 2.09 -32.35 -9.78
N GLN A 320 2.45 -32.92 -10.93
CA GLN A 320 2.36 -32.23 -12.21
C GLN A 320 0.90 -31.94 -12.60
N CYS A 321 -0.01 -32.89 -12.41
CA CYS A 321 -1.44 -32.68 -12.66
C CYS A 321 -2.06 -31.61 -11.74
N LEU A 322 -1.65 -31.56 -10.48
CA LEU A 322 -2.14 -30.58 -9.51
C LEU A 322 -1.48 -29.21 -9.63
N SER A 323 -0.29 -29.13 -10.25
CA SER A 323 0.46 -27.87 -10.38
C SER A 323 -0.32 -26.79 -11.14
N LEU A 324 -1.06 -27.17 -12.19
CA LEU A 324 -1.82 -26.23 -13.02
C LEU A 324 -3.01 -25.62 -12.27
N PRO A 325 -3.91 -26.40 -11.64
CA PRO A 325 -4.97 -25.83 -10.79
C PRO A 325 -4.43 -24.95 -9.65
N VAL A 326 -3.34 -25.39 -9.00
CA VAL A 326 -2.68 -24.64 -7.92
C VAL A 326 -2.09 -23.33 -8.43
N GLY A 327 -1.50 -23.32 -9.63
CA GLY A 327 -0.98 -22.13 -10.29
C GLY A 327 -2.08 -21.13 -10.66
N ILE A 328 -3.18 -21.59 -11.23
CA ILE A 328 -4.36 -20.75 -11.54
C ILE A 328 -4.91 -20.14 -10.24
N TYR A 329 -5.01 -20.94 -9.19
CA TYR A 329 -5.47 -20.49 -7.89
C TYR A 329 -4.52 -19.43 -7.28
N GLY A 330 -3.20 -19.64 -7.37
CA GLY A 330 -2.20 -18.66 -6.97
C GLY A 330 -2.31 -17.33 -7.73
N LEU A 331 -2.68 -17.35 -9.01
CA LEU A 331 -2.92 -16.14 -9.80
C LEU A 331 -4.15 -15.38 -9.29
N VAL A 332 -5.24 -16.08 -8.96
CA VAL A 332 -6.44 -15.46 -8.38
C VAL A 332 -6.11 -14.79 -7.04
N LEU A 333 -5.31 -15.43 -6.20
CA LEU A 333 -4.86 -14.85 -4.93
C LEU A 333 -3.96 -13.63 -5.15
N ASN A 334 -3.05 -13.66 -6.13
CA ASN A 334 -2.21 -12.52 -6.49
C ASN A 334 -3.05 -11.30 -6.89
N VAL A 335 -4.07 -11.50 -7.75
CA VAL A 335 -5.00 -10.44 -8.14
C VAL A 335 -5.69 -9.84 -6.92
N ARG A 336 -6.20 -10.67 -6.01
CA ARG A 336 -6.89 -10.20 -4.79
C ARG A 336 -5.95 -9.45 -3.85
N ALA A 337 -4.74 -9.96 -3.66
CA ALA A 337 -3.70 -9.31 -2.85
C ALA A 337 -3.36 -7.91 -3.39
N LEU A 338 -3.23 -7.75 -4.70
CA LEU A 338 -2.97 -6.44 -5.32
C LEU A 338 -4.16 -5.49 -5.22
N ARG A 339 -5.39 -6.00 -5.41
CA ARG A 339 -6.60 -5.20 -5.20
C ARG A 339 -6.70 -4.69 -3.76
N ALA A 340 -6.46 -5.54 -2.77
CA ALA A 340 -6.54 -5.17 -1.36
C ALA A 340 -5.41 -4.23 -0.90
N SER A 341 -4.22 -4.33 -1.52
CA SER A 341 -3.09 -3.47 -1.17
C SER A 341 -3.14 -2.09 -1.83
N HIS A 342 -3.71 -1.98 -3.03
CA HIS A 342 -3.73 -0.73 -3.82
C HIS A 342 -5.12 -0.15 -4.07
N SER A 343 -6.19 -0.81 -3.63
CA SER A 343 -7.59 -0.42 -3.88
C SER A 343 -7.94 -0.24 -5.35
N ILE A 344 -7.29 -1.01 -6.24
CA ILE A 344 -7.47 -0.95 -7.68
C ILE A 344 -8.57 -1.88 -8.20
N SER A 345 -9.05 -1.61 -9.41
CA SER A 345 -10.00 -2.49 -10.12
C SER A 345 -9.36 -3.83 -10.49
N THR A 346 -10.18 -4.85 -10.72
CA THR A 346 -9.70 -6.19 -11.12
C THR A 346 -8.93 -6.15 -12.44
N GLY A 347 -9.38 -5.36 -13.42
CA GLY A 347 -8.69 -5.21 -14.70
C GLY A 347 -7.30 -4.59 -14.55
N ALA A 348 -7.19 -3.55 -13.73
CA ALA A 348 -5.90 -2.93 -13.38
C ALA A 348 -4.96 -3.92 -12.67
N ALA A 349 -5.46 -4.71 -11.72
CA ALA A 349 -4.66 -5.70 -11.01
C ALA A 349 -4.15 -6.82 -11.94
N ILE A 350 -5.00 -7.31 -12.84
CA ILE A 350 -4.59 -8.28 -13.88
C ILE A 350 -3.53 -7.66 -14.79
N GLY A 351 -3.75 -6.42 -15.25
CA GLY A 351 -2.78 -5.67 -16.04
C GLY A 351 -1.43 -5.55 -15.35
N ALA A 352 -1.41 -5.22 -14.06
CA ALA A 352 -0.19 -5.09 -13.27
C ALA A 352 0.60 -6.41 -13.14
N ILE A 353 -0.08 -7.56 -13.08
CA ILE A 353 0.56 -8.89 -13.00
C ILE A 353 1.20 -9.27 -14.33
N PHE A 354 0.51 -9.04 -15.45
CA PHE A 354 0.99 -9.45 -16.77
C PHE A 354 1.92 -8.42 -17.43
N ALA A 355 1.88 -7.15 -17.02
CA ALA A 355 2.70 -6.08 -17.59
C ALA A 355 4.20 -6.41 -17.62
N PRO A 356 4.85 -6.90 -16.54
CA PRO A 356 6.26 -7.28 -16.60
C PRO A 356 6.54 -8.36 -17.66
N GLY A 357 5.69 -9.39 -17.74
CA GLY A 357 5.84 -10.46 -18.73
C GLY A 357 5.70 -9.96 -20.16
N ILE A 358 4.73 -9.08 -20.42
CA ILE A 358 4.52 -8.45 -21.72
C ILE A 358 5.72 -7.57 -22.09
N LEU A 359 6.24 -6.78 -21.15
CA LEU A 359 7.42 -5.95 -21.37
C LEU A 359 8.65 -6.81 -21.69
N PHE A 360 8.93 -7.84 -20.90
CA PHE A 360 10.04 -8.77 -21.16
C PHE A 360 9.92 -9.44 -22.53
N PHE A 361 8.70 -9.82 -22.92
CA PHE A 361 8.43 -10.40 -24.25
C PHE A 361 8.75 -9.41 -25.37
N ILE A 362 8.25 -8.17 -25.28
CA ILE A 362 8.51 -7.12 -26.28
C ILE A 362 10.02 -6.81 -26.37
N PHE A 363 10.69 -6.61 -25.24
CA PHE A 363 12.14 -6.35 -25.21
C PHE A 363 12.94 -7.53 -25.78
N GLY A 364 12.54 -8.77 -25.46
CA GLY A 364 13.17 -9.97 -26.01
C GLY A 364 13.02 -10.07 -27.53
N CYS A 365 11.82 -9.80 -28.06
CA CYS A 365 11.59 -9.76 -29.51
C CYS A 365 12.43 -8.68 -30.21
N LEU A 366 12.57 -7.50 -29.61
CA LEU A 366 13.39 -6.42 -30.15
C LEU A 366 14.88 -6.79 -30.19
N ILE A 367 15.42 -7.36 -29.09
CA ILE A 367 16.81 -7.82 -29.04
C ILE A 367 17.06 -8.91 -30.08
N PHE A 368 16.15 -9.88 -30.19
CA PHE A 368 16.26 -10.96 -31.17
C PHE A 368 16.25 -10.40 -32.61
N PHE A 369 15.40 -9.43 -32.92
CA PHE A 369 15.37 -8.80 -34.24
C PHE A 369 16.64 -8.02 -34.55
N VAL A 370 17.18 -7.27 -33.57
CA VAL A 370 18.42 -6.50 -33.74
C VAL A 370 19.63 -7.43 -33.93
N LEU A 371 19.77 -8.48 -33.12
CA LEU A 371 20.88 -9.43 -33.22
C LEU A 371 20.74 -10.39 -34.41
N GLY A 372 19.53 -10.83 -34.73
CA GLY A 372 19.24 -11.69 -35.87
C GLY A 372 19.42 -10.96 -37.20
N GLY A 373 19.00 -9.69 -37.28
CA GLY A 373 19.21 -8.85 -38.45
C GLY A 373 20.69 -8.59 -38.75
N ALA A 374 21.53 -8.48 -37.73
CA ALA A 374 22.97 -8.32 -37.90
C ALA A 374 23.64 -9.54 -38.56
N ASN A 375 23.22 -10.76 -38.21
CA ASN A 375 23.77 -12.01 -38.76
C ASN A 375 23.32 -12.29 -40.21
N LEU A 376 22.24 -11.68 -40.69
CA LEU A 376 21.80 -11.81 -42.08
C LEU A 376 22.54 -10.86 -43.04
N SER A 377 23.30 -9.91 -42.50
CA SER A 377 24.09 -8.93 -43.28
C SER A 377 25.56 -9.31 -43.45
N SER A 378 26.00 -10.40 -42.80
CA SER A 378 27.33 -11.01 -42.90
C SER A 378 27.26 -12.33 -43.66
#